data_AF-A0A9X8RA38-F1
#
_entry.id   AF-A0A9X8RA38-F1
#
_cell.length_a   1.000
_cell.length_b   1.000
_cell.length_c   1.000
_cell.angle_alpha   90.00
_cell.angle_beta   90.00
_cell.angle_gamma   90.00
#
_symmetry.space_group_name_H-M   'P 1'
#
loop_
_entity.id
_entity.type
_entity.pdbx_description
1 polymer ?
#
loop_
_entity_poly.entity_id
_entity_poly.type
_entity_poly.pdbx_seq_one_letter_code
_entity_poly.pdbx_strand_id
1 'polypeptide(L)'
;MSSNKKRGMHTICGEIYHSAYVVLFVTSLTMAILNWESSAYLFFIGIFSYSFAFIGYLAGKKKWKNWIASHISGMLGSYIAICTAILVVNVPNITFLNEWNPLIFWFLPSIIGSPLIFLVGQKYKKSNSI
;
A
#
# COMPACT_ATOMS: atom_id res chain seq x y z
N MET A 1 -0.92 13.67 -36.07
CA MET A 1 -1.61 12.45 -35.56
C MET A 1 -1.03 12.10 -34.20
N SER A 2 -1.76 12.32 -33.10
CA SER A 2 -1.33 11.86 -31.77
C SER A 2 -1.38 10.33 -31.75
N SER A 3 -0.26 9.66 -31.47
CA SER A 3 -0.21 8.20 -31.49
C SER A 3 -1.16 7.63 -30.43
N ASN A 4 -2.03 6.69 -30.82
CA ASN A 4 -2.84 5.93 -29.87
C ASN A 4 -1.92 5.22 -28.87
N LYS A 5 -1.90 5.68 -27.61
CA LYS A 5 -1.18 5.00 -26.52
C LYS A 5 -1.80 3.61 -26.34
N LYS A 6 -1.17 2.58 -26.92
CA LYS A 6 -1.50 1.18 -26.65
C LYS A 6 -1.33 0.92 -25.15
N ARG A 7 -2.15 0.02 -24.57
CA ARG A 7 -1.92 -0.50 -23.21
C ARG A 7 -0.49 -1.02 -23.14
N GLY A 8 0.35 -0.33 -22.39
CA GLY A 8 1.78 -0.63 -22.28
C GLY A 8 2.09 -1.47 -21.05
N MET A 9 3.38 -1.76 -20.83
CA MET A 9 3.87 -2.55 -19.70
C MET A 9 3.37 -2.02 -18.34
N HIS A 10 3.31 -0.70 -18.15
CA HIS A 10 2.80 -0.09 -16.91
C HIS A 10 1.35 -0.50 -16.57
N THR A 11 0.51 -0.74 -17.59
CA THR A 11 -0.88 -1.18 -17.34
C THR A 11 -0.93 -2.64 -16.92
N ILE A 12 -0.05 -3.48 -17.47
CA ILE A 12 0.09 -4.90 -17.12
C ILE A 12 0.66 -5.03 -15.70
N CYS A 13 1.71 -4.28 -15.37
CA CYS A 13 2.27 -4.26 -14.02
C CYS A 13 1.22 -3.86 -12.98
N GLY A 14 0.31 -2.93 -13.32
CA GLY A 14 -0.79 -2.55 -12.45
C GLY A 14 -1.79 -3.67 -12.16
N GLU A 15 -2.10 -4.52 -13.16
CA GLU A 15 -2.96 -5.70 -12.96
C GLU A 15 -2.27 -6.73 -12.06
N ILE A 16 -1.00 -7.07 -12.38
CA ILE A 16 -0.21 -8.04 -11.60
C ILE A 16 -0.09 -7.57 -10.15
N TYR A 17 0.19 -6.29 -9.95
CA TYR A 17 0.26 -5.67 -8.64
C TYR A 17 -1.05 -5.84 -7.86
N HIS A 18 -2.18 -5.47 -8.45
CA HIS A 18 -3.47 -5.60 -7.79
C HIS A 18 -3.80 -7.07 -7.46
N SER A 19 -3.57 -7.99 -8.39
CA SER A 19 -3.74 -9.43 -8.16
C SER A 19 -2.87 -9.94 -7.02
N ALA A 20 -1.61 -9.50 -6.93
CA ALA A 20 -0.73 -9.86 -5.82
C ALA A 20 -1.27 -9.36 -4.47
N TYR A 21 -1.82 -8.15 -4.42
CA TYR A 21 -2.45 -7.62 -3.21
C TYR A 21 -3.71 -8.39 -2.79
N VAL A 22 -4.51 -8.89 -3.73
CA VAL A 22 -5.63 -9.79 -3.41
C VAL A 22 -5.11 -11.06 -2.74
N VAL A 23 -4.06 -11.67 -3.27
CA VAL A 23 -3.44 -12.87 -2.68
C VAL A 23 -2.93 -12.59 -1.28
N LEU A 24 -2.18 -11.50 -1.08
CA LEU A 24 -1.69 -11.09 0.24
C LEU A 24 -2.81 -10.85 1.24
N PHE A 25 -3.90 -10.22 0.80
CA PHE A 25 -5.07 -9.99 1.64
C PHE A 25 -5.70 -11.32 2.10
N VAL A 26 -5.94 -12.24 1.17
CA VAL A 26 -6.50 -13.57 1.48
C VAL A 26 -5.58 -14.35 2.42
N THR A 27 -4.26 -14.30 2.21
CA THR A 27 -3.29 -14.93 3.10
C THR A 27 -3.32 -14.32 4.50
N SER A 28 -3.33 -12.98 4.61
CA SER A 28 -3.39 -12.29 5.91
C SER A 28 -4.69 -12.58 6.65
N LEU A 29 -5.82 -12.63 5.95
CA LEU A 29 -7.12 -13.02 6.48
C LEU A 29 -7.09 -14.46 7.02
N THR A 30 -6.52 -15.39 6.25
CA THR A 30 -6.41 -16.80 6.66
C THR A 30 -5.56 -16.93 7.93
N MET A 31 -4.40 -16.26 7.98
CA MET A 31 -3.53 -16.27 9.17
C MET A 31 -4.22 -15.67 10.40
N ALA A 32 -4.96 -14.57 10.23
CA ALA A 32 -5.70 -13.94 11.31
C ALA A 32 -6.82 -14.85 11.84
N ILE A 33 -7.56 -15.55 10.98
CA ILE A 33 -8.61 -16.49 11.40
C ILE A 33 -8.01 -17.69 12.15
N LEU A 34 -6.90 -18.25 11.64
CA LEU A 34 -6.28 -19.43 12.25
C LEU A 34 -5.63 -19.15 13.61
N ASN A 35 -5.06 -17.94 13.80
CA ASN A 35 -4.35 -17.56 15.01
C ASN A 35 -4.84 -16.21 15.54
N TRP A 36 -6.15 -16.12 15.84
CA TRP A 36 -6.79 -14.83 16.16
C TRP A 36 -6.13 -14.09 17.32
N GLU A 37 -5.85 -14.77 18.44
CA GLU A 37 -5.24 -14.11 19.61
C GLU A 37 -3.88 -13.48 19.32
N SER A 38 -3.07 -14.10 18.46
CA SER A 38 -1.72 -13.60 18.17
C SER A 38 -1.65 -12.73 16.91
N SER A 39 -2.58 -12.86 15.97
CA SER A 39 -2.48 -12.30 14.61
C SER A 39 -3.67 -11.47 14.17
N ALA A 40 -4.63 -11.14 15.05
CA ALA A 40 -5.78 -10.29 14.71
C ALA A 40 -5.38 -8.95 14.06
N TYR A 41 -4.21 -8.40 14.39
CA TYR A 41 -3.72 -7.16 13.79
C TYR A 41 -3.46 -7.28 12.27
N LEU A 42 -3.08 -8.47 11.76
CA LEU A 42 -2.85 -8.70 10.33
C LEU A 42 -4.11 -8.55 9.51
N PHE A 43 -5.27 -8.88 10.08
CA PHE A 43 -6.57 -8.66 9.44
C PHE A 43 -6.79 -7.18 9.15
N PHE A 44 -6.59 -6.32 10.16
CA PHE A 44 -6.77 -4.87 10.00
C PHE A 44 -5.75 -4.29 9.02
N ILE A 45 -4.47 -4.63 9.17
CA ILE A 45 -3.42 -4.15 8.25
C ILE A 45 -3.71 -4.62 6.83
N GLY A 46 -4.14 -5.88 6.64
CA GLY A 46 -4.54 -6.45 5.36
C GLY A 46 -5.70 -5.70 4.72
N ILE A 47 -6.77 -5.41 5.48
CA ILE A 47 -7.92 -4.63 5.01
C ILE A 47 -7.48 -3.24 4.55
N PHE A 48 -6.71 -2.51 5.36
CA PHE A 48 -6.25 -1.18 5.00
C PHE A 48 -5.34 -1.22 3.78
N SER A 49 -4.39 -2.16 3.76
CA SER A 49 -3.46 -2.36 2.64
C SER A 49 -4.20 -2.60 1.33
N TYR A 50 -5.14 -3.56 1.32
CA TYR A 50 -5.93 -3.86 0.13
C TYR A 50 -6.84 -2.69 -0.28
N SER A 51 -7.45 -1.99 0.69
CA SER A 51 -8.29 -0.82 0.41
C SER A 51 -7.50 0.28 -0.30
N PHE A 52 -6.28 0.57 0.15
CA PHE A 52 -5.40 1.53 -0.50
C PHE A 52 -5.00 1.08 -1.92
N ALA A 53 -4.64 -0.20 -2.10
CA ALA A 53 -4.28 -0.76 -3.40
C ALA A 53 -5.47 -0.69 -4.37
N PHE A 54 -6.67 -1.00 -3.89
CA PHE A 54 -7.91 -0.95 -4.67
C PHE A 54 -8.28 0.48 -5.08
N ILE A 55 -8.19 1.46 -4.17
CA ILE A 55 -8.38 2.88 -4.48
C ILE A 55 -7.35 3.36 -5.51
N GLY A 56 -6.08 2.98 -5.34
CA GLY A 56 -5.01 3.30 -6.28
C GLY A 56 -5.27 2.73 -7.67
N TYR A 57 -5.67 1.47 -7.75
CA TYR A 57 -6.04 0.78 -8.99
C TYR A 57 -7.24 1.44 -9.68
N LEU A 58 -8.33 1.70 -8.94
CA LEU A 58 -9.52 2.37 -9.46
C LEU A 58 -9.22 3.78 -9.95
N ALA A 59 -8.37 4.53 -9.23
CA ALA A 59 -7.97 5.87 -9.64
C ALA A 59 -7.25 5.85 -11.00
N GLY A 60 -6.34 4.90 -11.21
CA GLY A 60 -5.64 4.72 -12.49
C GLY A 60 -6.57 4.33 -13.64
N LYS A 61 -7.63 3.56 -13.35
CA LYS A 61 -8.61 3.08 -14.34
C LYS A 61 -9.67 4.12 -14.70
N LYS A 62 -10.34 4.68 -13.69
CA LYS A 62 -11.48 5.60 -13.86
C LYS A 62 -11.04 7.04 -14.10
N LYS A 63 -9.81 7.41 -13.73
CA LYS A 63 -9.21 8.73 -13.98
C LYS A 63 -10.08 9.92 -13.56
N TRP A 64 -10.74 9.83 -12.41
CA TRP A 64 -11.46 10.92 -11.76
C TRP A 64 -10.58 12.15 -11.42
N LYS A 65 -11.17 13.21 -10.84
CA LYS A 65 -10.45 14.44 -10.49
C LYS A 65 -9.24 14.13 -9.60
N ASN A 66 -8.07 14.68 -9.95
CA ASN A 66 -6.79 14.43 -9.27
C ASN A 66 -6.38 12.95 -9.21
N TRP A 67 -6.79 12.14 -10.19
CA TRP A 67 -6.53 10.70 -10.21
C TRP A 67 -5.06 10.31 -10.02
N ILE A 68 -4.11 11.10 -10.52
CA ILE A 68 -2.67 10.82 -10.38
C ILE A 68 -2.28 10.85 -8.91
N ALA A 69 -2.72 11.87 -8.17
CA ALA A 69 -2.44 11.98 -6.74
C ALA A 69 -3.08 10.80 -5.98
N SER A 70 -4.36 10.50 -6.24
CA SER A 70 -5.05 9.36 -5.61
C SER A 70 -4.44 8.01 -5.98
N HIS A 71 -3.98 7.84 -7.22
CA HIS A 71 -3.28 6.64 -7.69
C HIS A 71 -1.97 6.46 -6.92
N ILE A 72 -1.11 7.49 -6.91
CA ILE A 72 0.17 7.44 -6.21
C ILE A 72 -0.03 7.22 -4.70
N SER A 73 -0.94 7.96 -4.06
CA SER A 73 -1.23 7.80 -2.63
C SER A 73 -1.79 6.41 -2.30
N GLY A 74 -2.67 5.86 -3.13
CA GLY A 74 -3.20 4.51 -2.94
C GLY A 74 -2.12 3.44 -3.10
N MET A 75 -1.32 3.51 -4.16
CA MET A 75 -0.21 2.57 -4.39
C MET A 75 0.79 2.64 -3.22
N LEU A 76 1.32 3.82 -2.90
CA LEU A 76 2.32 3.97 -1.82
C LEU A 76 1.75 3.68 -0.43
N GLY A 77 0.50 4.07 -0.14
CA GLY A 77 -0.15 3.76 1.13
C GLY A 77 -0.28 2.25 1.36
N SER A 78 -0.60 1.50 0.30
CA SER A 78 -0.65 0.05 0.37
C SER A 78 0.74 -0.59 0.55
N TYR A 79 1.81 0.03 0.03
CA TYR A 79 3.19 -0.38 0.31
C TYR A 79 3.58 -0.14 1.76
N ILE A 80 3.25 1.02 2.33
CA ILE A 80 3.49 1.32 3.76
C ILE A 80 2.87 0.23 4.62
N ALA A 81 1.61 -0.13 4.36
CA ALA A 81 0.90 -1.15 5.12
C ALA A 81 1.56 -2.53 5.00
N ILE A 82 2.02 -2.95 3.80
CA ILE A 82 2.77 -4.20 3.64
C ILE A 82 4.09 -4.16 4.43
N CYS A 83 4.85 -3.08 4.32
CA CYS A 83 6.10 -2.94 5.06
C CYS A 83 5.86 -3.05 6.57
N THR A 84 4.81 -2.40 7.09
CA THR A 84 4.41 -2.55 8.50
C THR A 84 4.05 -4.00 8.83
N ALA A 85 3.25 -4.69 8.01
CA ALA A 85 2.89 -6.09 8.25
C ALA A 85 4.12 -6.99 8.31
N ILE A 86 5.05 -6.86 7.36
CA ILE A 86 6.28 -7.65 7.31
C ILE A 86 7.14 -7.35 8.54
N LEU A 87 7.34 -6.08 8.89
CA LEU A 87 8.16 -5.72 10.05
C LEU A 87 7.57 -6.30 11.34
N VAL A 88 6.29 -6.06 11.60
CA VAL A 88 5.66 -6.47 12.87
C VAL A 88 5.62 -7.99 13.05
N VAL A 89 5.46 -8.76 11.97
CA VAL A 89 5.48 -10.23 12.02
C VAL A 89 6.89 -10.78 12.25
N ASN A 90 7.91 -10.12 11.72
CA ASN A 90 9.27 -10.66 11.72
C ASN A 90 10.14 -10.16 12.88
N VAL A 91 9.94 -8.93 13.36
CA VAL A 91 10.76 -8.32 14.42
C VAL A 91 10.87 -9.19 15.69
N PRO A 92 9.79 -9.81 16.20
CA PRO A 92 9.89 -10.67 17.38
C PRO A 92 10.82 -11.88 17.20
N ASN A 93 11.03 -12.34 15.95
CA ASN A 93 11.91 -13.47 15.63
C ASN A 93 13.39 -13.06 15.51
N ILE A 94 13.71 -11.76 15.63
CA ILE A 94 15.06 -11.22 15.48
C ILE A 94 15.58 -10.84 16.86
N THR A 95 16.55 -11.60 17.38
CA THR A 95 17.04 -11.51 18.76
C THR A 95 17.41 -10.09 19.21
N PHE A 96 18.06 -9.30 18.35
CA PHE A 96 18.51 -7.95 18.70
C PHE A 96 17.43 -6.86 18.56
N LEU A 97 16.40 -7.08 17.73
CA LEU A 97 15.30 -6.12 17.53
C LEU A 97 14.12 -6.37 18.46
N ASN A 98 13.99 -7.59 19.00
CA ASN A 98 12.89 -7.96 19.87
C ASN A 98 12.88 -7.17 21.19
N GLU A 99 14.03 -6.67 21.65
CA GLU A 99 14.11 -5.84 22.86
C GLU A 99 13.70 -4.38 22.62
N TRP A 100 13.54 -3.97 21.37
CA TRP A 100 13.18 -2.59 21.03
C TRP A 100 11.68 -2.39 21.14
N ASN A 101 11.26 -1.14 21.39
CA ASN A 101 9.85 -0.80 21.50
C ASN A 101 9.10 -1.16 20.19
N PRO A 102 8.11 -2.07 20.23
CA PRO A 102 7.38 -2.51 19.03
C PRO A 102 6.76 -1.37 18.23
N LEU A 103 6.33 -0.29 18.91
CA LEU A 103 5.70 0.87 18.28
C LEU A 103 6.58 1.52 17.19
N ILE A 104 7.90 1.45 17.33
CA ILE A 104 8.83 1.99 16.33
C ILE A 104 8.57 1.33 14.98
N PHE A 105 8.46 0.00 14.93
CA PHE A 105 8.26 -0.75 13.70
C PHE A 105 6.86 -0.58 13.10
N TRP A 106 5.88 -0.26 13.95
CA TRP A 106 4.53 0.10 13.51
C TRP A 106 4.49 1.43 12.76
N PHE A 107 5.17 2.45 13.29
CA PHE A 107 5.10 3.82 12.75
C PHE A 107 6.23 4.17 11.77
N LEU A 108 7.36 3.48 11.81
CA LEU A 108 8.53 3.80 10.99
C LEU A 108 8.22 3.86 9.48
N PRO A 109 7.49 2.89 8.88
CA PRO A 109 7.11 2.99 7.48
C PRO A 109 6.25 4.23 7.17
N SER A 110 5.35 4.61 8.07
CA SER A 110 4.45 5.76 7.91
C SER A 110 5.18 7.09 8.09
N ILE A 111 6.08 7.20 9.06
CA ILE A 111 6.89 8.39 9.32
C ILE A 111 7.74 8.74 8.09
N ILE A 112 8.26 7.74 7.39
CA ILE A 112 9.05 7.92 6.17
C ILE A 112 8.15 8.10 4.94
N GLY A 113 7.15 7.25 4.78
CA GLY A 113 6.34 7.19 3.56
C GLY A 113 5.32 8.33 3.43
N SER A 114 4.65 8.71 4.53
CA SER A 114 3.60 9.74 4.49
C SER A 114 4.06 11.14 4.04
N PRO A 115 5.21 11.70 4.49
CA PRO A 115 5.67 13.00 3.98
C PRO A 115 6.00 12.92 2.49
N LEU A 116 6.59 11.81 2.03
CA LEU A 116 6.90 11.61 0.61
C LEU A 116 5.63 11.58 -0.25
N ILE A 117 4.60 10.84 0.18
CA ILE A 117 3.30 10.81 -0.50
C ILE A 117 2.69 12.21 -0.57
N PHE A 118 2.73 12.96 0.53
CA PHE A 118 2.14 14.29 0.61
C PHE A 118 2.84 15.28 -0.33
N LEU A 119 4.18 15.34 -0.31
CA LEU A 119 4.97 16.23 -1.16
C LEU A 119 4.73 15.95 -2.66
N VAL A 120 4.74 14.67 -3.04
CA VAL A 120 4.47 14.25 -4.43
C VAL A 120 3.03 14.55 -4.82
N GLY A 121 2.06 14.26 -3.93
CA GLY A 121 0.64 14.52 -4.16
C GLY A 121 0.34 16.00 -4.40
N GLN A 122 0.98 16.90 -3.66
CA GLN A 122 0.82 18.35 -3.86
C GLN A 122 1.36 18.82 -5.21
N LYS A 123 2.50 18.29 -5.65
CA LYS A 123 3.09 18.62 -6.96
C LYS A 123 2.13 18.30 -8.12
N TYR A 124 1.48 17.14 -8.08
CA TYR A 124 0.56 16.71 -9.15
C TYR A 124 -0.84 17.35 -9.05
N LYS A 125 -1.32 17.70 -7.86
CA LYS A 125 -2.56 18.49 -7.71
C LYS A 125 -2.43 19.88 -8.32
N LYS A 126 -1.30 20.56 -8.10
CA LYS A 126 -1.04 21.91 -8.64
C LYS A 126 -0.85 21.93 -10.16
N SER A 127 -0.32 20.85 -10.75
CA SER A 127 -0.12 20.75 -12.20
C SER A 127 -1.42 20.52 -12.99
N ASN A 128 -2.46 19.96 -12.38
CA ASN A 128 -3.75 19.68 -13.03
C ASN A 128 -4.78 20.82 -12.83
N SER A 129 -4.38 21.93 -12.21
CA SER A 129 -5.25 23.10 -11.94
C SER A 129 -4.94 24.30 -12.85
N ILE A 130 -4.34 24.07 -14.02
CA ILE A 130 -4.15 25.04 -15.12
C ILE A 130 -4.91 24.47 -16.32
#